data_AF-A0A3B9UB54-F1
#
_entry.id   AF-A0A3B9UB54-F1
#
_cell.length_a   1.000
_cell.length_b   1.000
_cell.length_c   1.000
_cell.angle_alpha   90.00
_cell.angle_beta   90.00
_cell.angle_gamma   90.00
#
_symmetry.space_group_name_H-M   'P 1'
#
loop_
_entity.id
_entity.type
_entity.pdbx_description
1 polymer ?
#
loop_
_entity_poly.entity_id
_entity_poly.type
_entity_poly.pdbx_seq_one_letter_code
_entity_poly.pdbx_strand_id
1 'polypeptide(L)'
;MTYNLTYFRAFTSFCTSSNNPPGAKEGWLSTVVAHTQPDILVCNEVDGSNATAHGRILNFSLNTNGTSRWAATDLYTNGSSLINAVYYDQTKLGLKSQSIISNDLQNTTLVRGIDVIRFYYKDSLLAWNPDTLFFTVFAAHFKAGNTPGDLTERQKACEALMNHLASNPRDDVYLLAGDLNMNKSQESGFQQLLNYSNAG
;
A
#
# COMPACT_ATOMS: atom_id res chain seq x y z
N MET A 1 -9.03 0.91 -4.64
CA MET A 1 -9.25 1.96 -3.61
C MET A 1 -8.00 2.10 -2.77
N THR A 2 -7.61 3.32 -2.44
CA THR A 2 -6.61 3.59 -1.40
C THR A 2 -7.28 4.36 -0.27
N TYR A 3 -6.92 4.07 0.98
CA TYR A 3 -7.54 4.69 2.14
C TYR A 3 -6.59 4.75 3.34
N ASN A 4 -6.23 5.96 3.79
CA ASN A 4 -5.50 6.14 5.04
C ASN A 4 -6.48 5.95 6.21
N LEU A 5 -6.21 4.98 7.07
CA LEU A 5 -7.11 4.63 8.17
C LEU A 5 -6.87 5.43 9.44
N THR A 6 -5.90 6.35 9.47
CA THR A 6 -5.55 7.18 10.64
C THR A 6 -5.21 6.32 11.87
N TYR A 7 -3.96 5.86 11.99
CA TYR A 7 -3.49 5.05 13.12
C TYR A 7 -4.41 3.85 13.46
N PHE A 8 -4.76 3.01 12.49
CA PHE A 8 -5.59 1.83 12.75
C PHE A 8 -4.90 0.85 13.70
N ARG A 9 -5.46 0.74 14.92
CA ARG A 9 -4.93 -0.06 16.05
C ARG A 9 -3.52 0.34 16.51
N ALA A 10 -2.99 1.44 16.00
CA ALA A 10 -1.79 2.07 16.53
C ALA A 10 -2.20 3.11 17.58
N PHE A 11 -1.65 3.00 18.79
CA PHE A 11 -2.00 3.88 19.90
C PHE A 11 -0.86 4.84 20.25
N THR A 12 -1.20 6.11 20.44
CA THR A 12 -0.27 7.17 20.88
C THR A 12 -0.92 7.96 22.02
N SER A 13 -0.20 8.92 22.60
CA SER A 13 -0.76 9.81 23.63
C SER A 13 -1.96 10.63 23.15
N PHE A 14 -2.05 10.90 21.85
CA PHE A 14 -3.13 11.67 21.22
C PHE A 14 -4.11 10.80 20.43
N CYS A 15 -3.75 9.54 20.13
CA CYS A 15 -4.58 8.58 19.41
C CYS A 15 -4.84 7.37 20.29
N THR A 16 -5.94 7.42 21.04
CA THR A 16 -6.29 6.45 22.09
C THR A 16 -7.48 5.59 21.67
N SER A 17 -7.80 4.54 22.42
CA SER A 17 -9.01 3.76 22.19
C SER A 17 -10.32 4.56 22.36
N SER A 18 -10.28 5.72 23.03
CA SER A 18 -11.45 6.58 23.23
C SER A 18 -11.79 7.39 21.98
N ASN A 19 -10.79 8.03 21.37
CA ASN A 19 -10.98 8.86 20.17
C ASN A 19 -10.66 8.14 18.85
N ASN A 20 -10.04 6.97 18.91
CA ASN A 20 -9.73 6.10 17.78
C ASN A 20 -10.11 4.63 18.09
N PRO A 21 -11.38 4.35 18.42
CA PRO A 21 -11.83 3.02 18.85
C PRO A 21 -11.70 2.00 17.71
N PRO A 22 -10.84 0.97 17.83
CA PRO A 22 -10.51 0.10 16.71
C PRO A 22 -11.68 -0.77 16.24
N GLY A 23 -12.52 -1.24 17.16
CA GLY A 23 -13.71 -2.02 16.79
C GLY A 23 -14.76 -1.22 16.02
N ALA A 24 -14.92 0.07 16.34
CA ALA A 24 -15.82 0.94 15.57
C ALA A 24 -15.26 1.20 14.16
N LYS A 25 -13.95 1.43 14.05
CA LYS A 25 -13.27 1.59 12.76
C LYS A 25 -13.35 0.36 11.87
N GLU A 26 -13.31 -0.84 12.45
CA GLU A 26 -13.54 -2.09 11.72
C GLU A 26 -14.93 -2.06 11.03
N GLY A 27 -15.97 -1.67 11.78
CA GLY A 27 -17.33 -1.54 11.26
C GLY A 27 -17.47 -0.41 10.22
N TRP A 28 -16.89 0.76 10.48
CA TRP A 28 -16.95 1.89 9.54
C TRP A 28 -16.24 1.59 8.22
N LEU A 29 -15.07 0.93 8.27
CA LEU A 29 -14.38 0.49 7.06
C LEU A 29 -15.22 -0.54 6.29
N SER A 30 -15.92 -1.44 7.00
CA SER A 30 -16.83 -2.39 6.37
C SER A 30 -17.94 -1.68 5.58
N THR A 31 -18.55 -0.63 6.15
CA THR A 31 -19.54 0.21 5.44
C THR A 31 -18.97 0.85 4.18
N VAL A 32 -17.76 1.44 4.26
CA VAL A 32 -17.11 2.10 3.10
C VAL A 32 -16.80 1.08 2.01
N VAL A 33 -16.23 -0.07 2.35
CA VAL A 33 -15.88 -1.13 1.38
C VAL A 33 -17.14 -1.74 0.76
N ALA A 34 -18.20 -1.94 1.55
CA ALA A 34 -19.47 -2.45 1.06
C ALA A 34 -20.12 -1.50 0.04
N HIS A 35 -19.96 -0.19 0.21
CA HIS A 35 -20.45 0.80 -0.73
C HIS A 35 -19.59 0.90 -2.00
N THR A 36 -18.26 0.97 -1.84
CA THR A 36 -17.33 1.25 -2.94
C THR A 36 -16.96 0.01 -3.76
N GLN A 37 -17.11 -1.19 -3.20
CA GLN A 37 -16.82 -2.48 -3.84
C GLN A 37 -15.49 -2.54 -4.62
N PRO A 38 -14.33 -2.12 -4.04
CA PRO A 38 -13.07 -2.17 -4.75
C PRO A 38 -12.61 -3.62 -4.96
N ASP A 39 -11.75 -3.85 -5.95
CA ASP A 39 -11.09 -5.16 -6.16
C ASP A 39 -9.68 -5.23 -5.55
N ILE A 40 -9.09 -4.06 -5.27
CA ILE A 40 -7.84 -3.92 -4.51
C ILE A 40 -8.06 -2.78 -3.51
N LEU A 41 -7.67 -3.02 -2.26
CA LEU A 41 -7.67 -2.05 -1.18
C LEU A 41 -6.26 -1.89 -0.62
N VAL A 42 -5.72 -0.69 -0.74
CA VAL A 42 -4.46 -0.29 -0.09
C VAL A 42 -4.79 0.59 1.10
N CYS A 43 -4.58 0.08 2.31
CA CYS A 43 -4.74 0.82 3.55
C CYS A 43 -3.40 1.39 4.00
N ASN A 44 -3.36 2.66 4.41
CA ASN A 44 -2.22 3.27 5.08
C ASN A 44 -2.51 3.45 6.59
N GLU A 45 -1.44 3.66 7.36
CA GLU A 45 -1.48 3.85 8.81
C GLU A 45 -2.08 2.68 9.59
N VAL A 46 -1.76 1.46 9.19
CA VAL A 46 -2.03 0.27 10.01
C VAL A 46 -0.88 0.06 10.99
N ASP A 47 -1.17 -0.35 12.22
CA ASP A 47 -0.12 -0.67 13.21
C ASP A 47 0.88 -1.69 12.65
N GLY A 48 2.15 -1.29 12.63
CA GLY A 48 3.27 -2.10 12.13
C GLY A 48 3.92 -2.99 13.18
N SER A 49 3.48 -2.94 14.44
CA SER A 49 4.11 -3.70 15.53
C SER A 49 3.96 -5.22 15.38
N ASN A 50 2.85 -5.68 14.78
CA ASN A 50 2.58 -7.08 14.51
C ASN A 50 1.42 -7.26 13.50
N ALA A 51 1.20 -8.50 13.04
CA ALA A 51 0.19 -8.82 12.01
C ALA A 51 -1.27 -8.72 12.49
N THR A 52 -1.55 -8.47 13.77
CA THR A 52 -2.93 -8.44 14.30
C THR A 52 -3.76 -7.37 13.62
N ALA A 53 -3.26 -6.15 13.48
CA ALA A 53 -4.02 -5.06 12.87
C ALA A 53 -4.36 -5.38 11.40
N HIS A 54 -3.38 -5.91 10.67
CA HIS A 54 -3.53 -6.38 9.29
C HIS A 54 -4.59 -7.49 9.16
N GLY A 55 -4.51 -8.53 9.98
CA GLY A 55 -5.48 -9.63 9.97
C GLY A 55 -6.88 -9.23 10.44
N ARG A 56 -6.99 -8.22 11.32
CA ARG A 56 -8.29 -7.78 11.81
C ARG A 56 -9.10 -7.01 10.78
N ILE A 57 -8.48 -6.20 9.93
CA ILE A 57 -9.20 -5.60 8.79
C ILE A 57 -9.76 -6.69 7.89
N LEU A 58 -8.97 -7.73 7.55
CA LEU A 58 -9.44 -8.83 6.72
C LEU A 58 -10.69 -9.50 7.32
N ASN A 59 -10.64 -9.86 8.60
CA ASN A 59 -11.67 -10.68 9.23
C ASN A 59 -12.88 -9.89 9.77
N PHE A 60 -12.71 -8.61 10.08
CA PHE A 60 -13.74 -7.79 10.74
C PHE A 60 -14.21 -6.59 9.90
N SER A 61 -13.57 -6.30 8.77
CA SER A 61 -14.02 -5.28 7.82
C SER A 61 -14.34 -5.83 6.44
N LEU A 62 -13.57 -6.79 5.94
CA LEU A 62 -13.63 -7.21 4.54
C LEU A 62 -14.40 -8.51 4.32
N ASN A 63 -14.01 -9.59 5.00
CA ASN A 63 -14.68 -10.90 4.95
C ASN A 63 -15.75 -11.00 6.04
N THR A 64 -16.70 -10.06 6.00
CA THR A 64 -17.84 -9.99 6.90
C THR A 64 -19.15 -10.09 6.13
N ASN A 65 -20.27 -10.29 6.85
CA ASN A 65 -21.62 -10.30 6.27
C ASN A 65 -21.78 -11.28 5.09
N GLY A 66 -21.16 -12.47 5.18
CA GLY A 66 -21.20 -13.49 4.13
C GLY A 66 -20.20 -13.29 2.99
N THR A 67 -19.41 -12.21 3.00
CA THR A 67 -18.33 -12.00 2.03
C THR A 67 -17.12 -12.86 2.38
N SER A 68 -16.54 -13.52 1.39
CA SER A 68 -15.30 -14.32 1.50
C SER A 68 -14.31 -14.06 0.36
N ARG A 69 -14.56 -13.02 -0.46
CA ARG A 69 -13.79 -12.73 -1.66
C ARG A 69 -12.43 -12.11 -1.39
N TRP A 70 -12.17 -11.61 -0.17
CA TRP A 70 -10.93 -10.91 0.12
C TRP A 70 -9.83 -11.85 0.57
N ALA A 71 -8.61 -11.62 0.07
CA ALA A 71 -7.37 -12.12 0.64
C ALA A 71 -6.48 -10.93 1.04
N ALA A 72 -5.57 -11.15 1.98
CA ALA A 72 -4.52 -10.20 2.35
C ALA A 72 -3.20 -10.61 1.70
N THR A 73 -2.31 -9.64 1.43
CA THR A 73 -0.89 -9.93 1.18
C THR A 73 -0.21 -10.34 2.48
N ASP A 74 1.07 -10.74 2.42
CA ASP A 74 1.83 -10.86 3.66
C ASP A 74 2.15 -9.48 4.23
N LEU A 75 2.47 -9.46 5.52
CA LEU A 75 2.89 -8.26 6.23
C LEU A 75 4.39 -8.04 6.01
N TYR A 76 4.76 -7.06 5.18
CA TYR A 76 6.13 -6.57 5.11
C TYR A 76 6.30 -5.29 5.92
N THR A 77 7.46 -5.16 6.56
CA THR A 77 7.81 -4.00 7.37
C THR A 77 9.30 -3.71 7.23
N ASN A 78 9.63 -2.43 7.18
CA ASN A 78 10.99 -1.93 7.29
C ASN A 78 11.29 -1.42 8.71
N GLY A 79 10.50 -1.84 9.71
CA GLY A 79 10.60 -1.39 11.10
C GLY A 79 9.76 -0.15 11.41
N SER A 80 8.95 0.34 10.47
CA SER A 80 8.06 1.48 10.70
C SER A 80 6.91 1.12 11.65
N SER A 81 6.56 2.06 12.54
CA SER A 81 5.41 1.89 13.45
C SER A 81 4.06 1.93 12.73
N LEU A 82 4.02 2.50 11.53
CA LEU A 82 2.84 2.56 10.67
C LEU A 82 3.22 2.03 9.29
N ILE A 83 2.45 1.08 8.82
CA ILE A 83 2.71 0.34 7.58
C ILE A 83 1.55 0.47 6.60
N ASN A 84 1.74 -0.04 5.39
CA ASN A 84 0.64 -0.33 4.47
C ASN A 84 0.10 -1.73 4.74
N ALA A 85 -1.16 -1.92 4.37
CA ALA A 85 -1.88 -3.18 4.45
C ALA A 85 -2.65 -3.35 3.15
N VAL A 86 -2.42 -4.42 2.41
CA VAL A 86 -2.99 -4.60 1.08
C VAL A 86 -3.88 -5.84 1.01
N TYR A 87 -5.08 -5.62 0.48
CA TYR A 87 -6.09 -6.65 0.30
C TYR A 87 -6.58 -6.65 -1.13
N TYR A 88 -6.99 -7.81 -1.62
CA TYR A 88 -7.44 -7.98 -2.99
C TYR A 88 -8.57 -9.00 -3.08
N ASP A 89 -9.38 -8.87 -4.13
CA ASP A 89 -10.39 -9.86 -4.49
C ASP A 89 -9.71 -11.11 -5.05
N GLN A 90 -9.63 -12.16 -4.25
CA GLN A 90 -9.01 -13.43 -4.61
C GLN A 90 -9.82 -14.21 -5.65
N THR A 91 -11.07 -13.85 -5.92
CA THR A 91 -11.88 -14.46 -6.98
C THR A 91 -11.52 -13.89 -8.35
N LYS A 92 -10.94 -12.69 -8.40
CA LYS A 92 -10.53 -12.00 -9.64
C LYS A 92 -9.03 -11.97 -9.85
N LEU A 93 -8.24 -11.93 -8.77
CA LEU A 93 -6.80 -11.71 -8.81
C LEU A 93 -6.05 -12.85 -8.13
N GLY A 94 -4.86 -13.13 -8.64
CA GLY A 94 -3.87 -13.99 -7.98
C GLY A 94 -2.61 -13.22 -7.65
N LEU A 95 -2.03 -13.49 -6.48
CA LEU A 95 -0.74 -12.94 -6.07
C LEU A 95 0.38 -13.69 -6.79
N LYS A 96 1.19 -13.00 -7.60
CA LYS A 96 2.34 -13.58 -8.30
C LYS A 96 3.61 -13.51 -7.46
N SER A 97 3.86 -12.34 -6.89
CA SER A 97 5.00 -12.08 -6.02
C SER A 97 4.78 -10.81 -5.21
N GLN A 98 5.51 -10.67 -4.13
CA GLN A 98 5.52 -9.49 -3.28
C GLN A 98 6.96 -9.23 -2.83
N SER A 99 7.30 -7.97 -2.61
CA SER A 99 8.55 -7.50 -2.00
C SER A 99 8.32 -6.14 -1.35
N ILE A 100 9.37 -5.56 -0.76
CA ILE A 100 9.31 -4.23 -0.15
C ILE A 100 10.54 -3.42 -0.57
N ILE A 101 10.34 -2.14 -0.87
CA ILE A 101 11.42 -1.16 -0.98
C ILE A 101 11.59 -0.55 0.40
N SER A 102 12.66 -0.93 1.09
CA SER A 102 12.93 -0.53 2.48
C SER A 102 13.97 0.58 2.59
N ASN A 103 14.82 0.77 1.57
CA ASN A 103 15.97 1.66 1.62
C ASN A 103 15.97 2.64 0.43
N ASP A 104 16.57 3.81 0.63
CA ASP A 104 16.88 4.78 -0.43
C ASP A 104 18.06 4.34 -1.30
N LEU A 105 18.43 5.16 -2.29
CA LEU A 105 19.53 4.88 -3.21
C LEU A 105 20.91 4.89 -2.54
N GLN A 106 21.03 5.41 -1.31
CA GLN A 106 22.23 5.40 -0.50
C GLN A 106 22.21 4.27 0.54
N ASN A 107 21.28 3.31 0.40
CA ASN A 107 21.10 2.17 1.30
C ASN A 107 20.77 2.58 2.75
N THR A 108 20.12 3.73 2.94
CA THR A 108 19.56 4.17 4.23
C THR A 108 18.08 3.80 4.30
N THR A 109 17.63 3.29 5.45
CA THR A 109 16.22 2.88 5.63
C THR A 109 15.27 4.06 5.43
N LEU A 110 14.28 3.88 4.55
CA LEU A 110 13.20 4.83 4.33
C LEU A 110 12.35 4.99 5.59
N VAL A 111 11.80 6.17 5.83
CA VAL A 111 10.91 6.40 7.00
C VAL A 111 9.67 5.51 6.95
N ARG A 112 9.24 5.13 5.73
CA ARG A 112 8.10 4.26 5.45
C ARG A 112 8.45 3.38 4.27
N GLY A 113 8.31 2.07 4.43
CA GLY A 113 8.51 1.12 3.34
C GLY A 113 7.41 1.21 2.28
N ILE A 114 7.74 0.77 1.06
CA ILE A 114 6.82 0.73 -0.08
C ILE A 114 6.63 -0.74 -0.45
N ASP A 115 5.42 -1.27 -0.31
CA ASP A 115 5.14 -2.64 -0.72
C ASP A 115 5.04 -2.72 -2.24
N VAL A 116 5.70 -3.72 -2.82
CA VAL A 116 5.71 -3.99 -4.26
C VAL A 116 5.00 -5.31 -4.48
N ILE A 117 3.80 -5.25 -5.05
CA ILE A 117 2.92 -6.41 -5.13
C ILE A 117 2.55 -6.64 -6.58
N ARG A 118 2.97 -7.79 -7.11
CA ARG A 118 2.67 -8.18 -8.48
C ARG A 118 1.49 -9.14 -8.49
N PHE A 119 0.45 -8.77 -9.21
CA PHE A 119 -0.75 -9.56 -9.41
C PHE A 119 -0.82 -10.10 -10.83
N TYR A 120 -1.68 -11.11 -11.01
CA TYR A 120 -2.20 -11.49 -12.31
C TYR A 120 -3.73 -11.58 -12.27
N TYR A 121 -4.38 -11.30 -13.40
CA TYR A 121 -5.82 -11.48 -13.53
C TYR A 121 -6.17 -12.96 -13.67
N LYS A 122 -7.17 -13.44 -12.94
CA LYS A 122 -7.69 -14.80 -13.05
C LYS A 122 -8.70 -14.86 -14.19
N ASP A 123 -8.19 -14.83 -15.41
CA ASP A 123 -9.02 -15.02 -16.60
C ASP A 123 -9.74 -16.38 -16.52
N SER A 124 -11.00 -16.43 -16.98
CA SER A 124 -11.80 -17.64 -16.92
C SER A 124 -11.25 -18.80 -17.75
N LEU A 125 -10.39 -18.51 -18.73
CA LEU A 125 -9.71 -19.46 -19.61
C LEU A 125 -8.25 -19.69 -19.20
N LEU A 126 -7.77 -19.13 -18.09
CA LEU A 126 -6.35 -19.17 -17.69
C LEU A 126 -5.76 -20.60 -17.63
N ALA A 127 -6.58 -21.61 -17.29
CA ALA A 127 -6.16 -23.00 -17.25
C ALA A 127 -5.96 -23.64 -18.64
N TRP A 128 -6.58 -23.07 -19.68
CA TRP A 128 -6.60 -23.59 -21.04
C TRP A 128 -5.68 -22.78 -21.97
N ASN A 129 -5.64 -21.47 -21.77
CA ASN A 129 -4.71 -20.56 -22.42
C ASN A 129 -4.05 -19.71 -21.33
N PRO A 130 -2.79 -19.96 -20.97
CA PRO A 130 -2.11 -19.30 -19.85
C PRO A 130 -1.65 -17.87 -20.20
N ASP A 131 -2.48 -17.14 -20.94
CA ASP A 131 -2.28 -15.74 -21.29
C ASP A 131 -3.13 -14.87 -20.36
N THR A 132 -2.48 -13.97 -19.61
CA THR A 132 -3.17 -13.07 -18.68
C THR A 132 -2.37 -11.81 -18.42
N LEU A 133 -3.09 -10.76 -18.01
CA LEU A 133 -2.52 -9.50 -17.59
C LEU A 133 -1.78 -9.66 -16.26
N PHE A 134 -0.49 -9.31 -16.26
CA PHE A 134 0.28 -9.04 -15.04
C PHE A 134 0.38 -7.54 -14.83
N PHE A 135 0.31 -7.12 -13.56
CA PHE A 135 0.49 -5.73 -13.18
C PHE A 135 1.07 -5.63 -11.78
N THR A 136 1.78 -4.54 -11.52
CA THR A 136 2.41 -4.30 -10.22
C THR A 136 1.79 -3.09 -9.52
N VAL A 137 1.47 -3.26 -8.24
CA VAL A 137 0.99 -2.21 -7.34
C VAL A 137 2.12 -1.84 -6.38
N PHE A 138 2.46 -0.56 -6.36
CA PHE A 138 3.28 0.06 -5.32
C PHE A 138 2.35 0.68 -4.28
N ALA A 139 2.29 0.07 -3.09
CA ALA A 139 1.57 0.65 -1.96
C ALA A 139 2.50 1.54 -1.16
N ALA A 140 2.18 2.82 -1.06
CA ALA A 140 3.05 3.82 -0.46
C ALA A 140 2.35 4.63 0.64
N HIS A 141 3.08 4.91 1.71
CA HIS A 141 2.73 5.96 2.66
C HIS A 141 3.97 6.83 2.83
N PHE A 142 4.08 7.96 2.13
CA PHE A 142 5.32 8.73 2.20
C PHE A 142 5.40 9.60 3.47
N LYS A 143 6.59 10.15 3.74
CA LYS A 143 6.84 10.98 4.92
C LYS A 143 5.84 12.13 5.03
N ALA A 144 5.05 12.12 6.11
CA ALA A 144 4.19 13.23 6.50
C ALA A 144 5.00 14.43 7.02
N GLY A 145 4.40 15.63 6.96
CA GLY A 145 5.00 16.89 7.41
C GLY A 145 5.36 17.83 6.26
N ASN A 146 5.74 19.06 6.60
CA ASN A 146 5.95 20.16 5.67
C ASN A 146 7.31 20.87 5.82
N THR A 147 8.23 20.29 6.61
CA THR A 147 9.59 20.82 6.74
C THR A 147 10.43 20.46 5.51
N PRO A 148 11.52 21.19 5.21
CA PRO A 148 12.45 20.81 4.14
C PRO A 148 12.99 19.38 4.27
N GLY A 149 13.17 18.89 5.49
CA GLY A 149 13.57 17.51 5.76
C GLY A 149 12.49 16.51 5.35
N ASP A 150 11.22 16.80 5.61
CA ASP A 150 10.10 15.92 5.20
C ASP A 150 10.02 15.80 3.68
N LEU A 151 10.18 16.92 2.96
CA LEU A 151 10.22 16.93 1.49
C LEU A 151 11.39 16.08 0.95
N THR A 152 12.56 16.17 1.60
CA THR A 152 13.75 15.38 1.24
C THR A 152 13.49 13.88 1.42
N GLU A 153 12.87 13.47 2.53
CA GLU A 153 12.54 12.07 2.76
C GLU A 153 11.48 11.55 1.76
N ARG A 154 10.52 12.37 1.35
CA ARG A 154 9.59 12.02 0.26
C ARG A 154 10.32 11.85 -1.08
N GLN A 155 11.27 12.73 -1.38
CA GLN A 155 12.08 12.62 -2.60
C GLN A 155 12.85 11.31 -2.65
N LYS A 156 13.55 10.94 -1.58
CA LYS A 156 14.28 9.66 -1.48
C LYS A 156 13.39 8.45 -1.73
N ALA A 157 12.17 8.45 -1.17
CA ALA A 157 11.20 7.39 -1.39
C ALA A 157 10.77 7.28 -2.86
N CYS A 158 10.55 8.43 -3.53
CA CYS A 158 10.21 8.46 -4.95
C CYS A 158 11.37 8.01 -5.84
N GLU A 159 12.60 8.43 -5.54
CA GLU A 159 13.81 7.98 -6.24
C GLU A 159 14.00 6.47 -6.11
N ALA A 160 13.83 5.92 -4.90
CA ALA A 160 13.91 4.48 -4.65
C ALA A 160 12.83 3.70 -5.41
N LEU A 161 11.59 4.19 -5.43
CA LEU A 161 10.49 3.59 -6.19
C LEU A 161 10.80 3.57 -7.69
N MET A 162 11.14 4.73 -8.27
CA MET A 162 11.36 4.82 -9.70
C MET A 162 12.62 4.05 -10.14
N ASN A 163 13.67 4.02 -9.31
CA ASN A 163 14.84 3.18 -9.55
C ASN A 163 14.49 1.68 -9.51
N HIS A 164 13.66 1.26 -8.55
CA HIS A 164 13.18 -0.13 -8.50
C HIS A 164 12.41 -0.49 -9.78
N LEU A 165 11.52 0.38 -10.22
CA LEU A 165 10.74 0.23 -11.45
C LEU A 165 11.66 0.13 -12.69
N ALA A 166 12.59 1.06 -12.85
CA ALA A 166 13.53 1.09 -13.98
C ALA A 166 14.49 -0.12 -13.99
N SER A 167 14.86 -0.62 -12.81
CA SER A 167 15.73 -1.81 -12.69
C SER A 167 14.96 -3.13 -12.84
N ASN A 168 13.63 -3.12 -12.72
CA ASN A 168 12.77 -4.30 -12.80
C ASN A 168 11.54 -4.09 -13.70
N PRO A 169 11.70 -3.67 -14.97
CA PRO A 169 10.58 -3.55 -15.89
C PRO A 169 10.11 -4.96 -16.25
N ARG A 170 8.94 -5.35 -15.72
CA ARG A 170 8.39 -6.71 -15.80
C ARG A 170 6.95 -6.76 -16.30
N ASP A 171 6.22 -5.65 -16.21
CA ASP A 171 4.80 -5.56 -16.51
C ASP A 171 4.51 -4.36 -17.39
N ASP A 172 3.40 -4.38 -18.11
CA ASP A 172 2.94 -3.23 -18.91
C ASP A 172 2.17 -2.20 -18.08
N VAL A 173 1.70 -2.60 -16.89
CA VAL A 173 0.86 -1.79 -16.02
C VAL A 173 1.43 -1.71 -14.62
N TYR A 174 1.63 -0.47 -14.16
CA TYR A 174 2.07 -0.12 -12.83
C TYR A 174 1.08 0.84 -12.18
N LEU A 175 0.76 0.59 -10.91
CA LEU A 175 -0.12 1.43 -10.12
C LEU A 175 0.62 1.90 -8.88
N LEU A 176 0.68 3.22 -8.66
CA LEU A 176 1.08 3.79 -7.37
C LEU A 176 -0.19 4.13 -6.58
N ALA A 177 -0.34 3.55 -5.40
CA ALA A 177 -1.53 3.72 -4.57
C ALA A 177 -1.13 4.00 -3.12
N GLY A 178 -1.80 4.97 -2.49
CA GLY A 178 -1.54 5.31 -1.10
C GLY A 178 -1.55 6.79 -0.80
N ASP A 179 -1.23 7.12 0.45
CA ASP A 179 -1.04 8.47 0.94
C ASP A 179 0.39 8.96 0.68
N LEU A 180 0.54 9.82 -0.33
CA LEU A 180 1.84 10.35 -0.73
C LEU A 180 2.30 11.53 0.11
N ASN A 181 1.46 12.07 1.02
CA ASN A 181 1.79 13.24 1.85
C ASN A 181 2.37 14.45 1.06
N MET A 182 2.04 14.57 -0.23
CA MET A 182 2.50 15.63 -1.11
C MET A 182 1.39 16.67 -1.29
N ASN A 183 1.71 17.92 -0.98
CA ASN A 183 0.71 18.99 -1.03
C ASN A 183 0.74 19.74 -2.36
N LYS A 184 1.83 19.61 -3.13
CA LYS A 184 2.10 20.40 -4.32
C LYS A 184 2.82 19.57 -5.37
N SER A 185 2.48 19.80 -6.64
CA SER A 185 3.16 19.13 -7.75
C SER A 185 4.62 19.57 -7.91
N GLN A 186 5.00 20.72 -7.38
CA GLN A 186 6.37 21.25 -7.46
C GLN A 186 7.35 20.60 -6.48
N GLU A 187 6.90 19.73 -5.56
CA GLU A 187 7.82 19.00 -4.69
C GLU A 187 8.75 18.12 -5.53
N SER A 188 10.03 18.08 -5.18
CA SER A 188 11.05 17.32 -5.93
C SER A 188 10.67 15.84 -6.07
N GLY A 189 10.14 15.23 -5.01
CA GLY A 189 9.62 13.87 -5.07
C GLY A 189 8.45 13.70 -6.05
N PHE A 190 7.53 14.66 -6.13
CA PHE A 190 6.44 14.61 -7.11
C PHE A 190 6.98 14.72 -8.54
N GLN A 191 7.94 15.61 -8.77
CA GLN A 191 8.62 15.73 -10.05
C GLN A 191 9.40 14.48 -10.42
N GLN A 192 9.98 13.77 -9.43
CA GLN A 192 10.64 12.49 -9.65
C GLN A 192 9.69 11.42 -10.22
N LEU A 193 8.42 11.43 -9.80
CA LEU A 193 7.40 10.48 -10.31
C LEU A 193 6.93 10.82 -11.73
N LEU A 194 6.90 12.11 -12.10
CA LEU A 194 6.45 12.54 -13.43
C LEU A 194 7.56 12.55 -14.48
N ASN A 195 8.75 13.01 -14.09
CA ASN A 195 9.86 13.33 -14.98
C ASN A 195 11.08 12.46 -14.66
N TYR A 196 10.86 11.20 -14.34
CA TYR A 196 11.96 10.27 -14.11
C TYR A 196 12.77 10.09 -15.39
N SER A 197 14.06 10.41 -15.32
CA SER A 197 14.96 10.20 -16.46
C SER A 197 15.20 8.70 -16.64
N ASN A 198 14.65 8.13 -17.71
CA ASN A 198 14.95 6.76 -18.14
C ASN A 198 16.33 6.66 -18.82
N ALA A 199 17.26 7.60 -18.57
CA ALA A 199 18.60 7.56 -19.13
C ALA A 199 19.42 6.46 -18.42
N GLY A 200 19.23 5.23 -18.89
CA GLY A 200 20.01 4.04 -18.59
C GLY A 200 20.14 3.20 -19.84
#